data_AF-A0A1B7TFW3-F1
#
_entry.id   AF-A0A1B7TFW3-F1
#
_cell.length_a   1.000
_cell.length_b   1.000
_cell.length_c   1.000
_cell.angle_alpha   90.00
_cell.angle_beta   90.00
_cell.angle_gamma   90.00
#
_symmetry.space_group_name_H-M   'P 1'
#
loop_
_entity.id
_entity.type
_entity.pdbx_description
1 polymer ?
#
loop_
_entity_poly.entity_id
_entity_poly.type
_entity_poly.pdbx_seq_one_letter_code
_entity_poly.pdbx_strand_id
1 'polypeptide(L)'
;MTTDKITEPIVYNKKYVNTNLNQVVQHEDGTFQCQTDFLHPNEIGNKNTSRNIKQSEDMEWEAIENFYLNELLKIVKVKTDGKGNILEEEFIPNDTKDAFEDNLSLNEHIEVRGLGQDFISLMVNEIFRPYGRSSMKVLPSNLAKAIILNASKIFKDEPNLTHLNNENTEQTITVIGDVHGQFKNVKGIFHIFGKVSKDHIYIFNGDFVDRGAHSCEIAFLLYCLKIVYPKYIFINRGNHESLIMSTVYGFKREALRKYNVTVFELFQDSFQCLPLTICVNDDYLIMHGGLMSNPETPLEDILEINRFSEPENVGLFHDLLWTDPTDETDELGPSKRGLGFSFGKSITTKFLEFNKLKKIIRSHELKENGIDYSHDKQLITVFSAPNYCGFHGNKGAVLHIKPGKGEINILNDDENLHFETFI
;
A
#
# COMPACT_ATOMS: atom_id res chain seq x y z
N MET A 1 16.98 35.24 -25.56
CA MET A 1 16.52 35.71 -24.23
C MET A 1 15.02 35.92 -24.30
N THR A 2 14.28 34.82 -24.35
CA THR A 2 12.84 34.81 -24.10
C THR A 2 12.70 34.70 -22.60
N THR A 3 12.25 35.78 -21.98
CA THR A 3 11.87 35.78 -20.57
C THR A 3 10.62 34.90 -20.44
N ASP A 4 10.78 33.70 -19.91
CA ASP A 4 9.68 32.85 -19.46
C ASP A 4 8.90 33.62 -18.39
N LYS A 5 7.81 34.26 -18.80
CA LYS A 5 6.84 34.80 -17.87
C LYS A 5 5.97 33.64 -17.45
N ILE A 6 6.42 32.94 -16.41
CA ILE A 6 5.59 32.05 -15.61
C ILE A 6 4.35 32.86 -15.23
N THR A 7 3.18 32.51 -15.78
CA THR A 7 1.90 32.97 -15.25
C THR A 7 1.89 32.59 -13.77
N GLU A 8 1.66 33.57 -12.89
CA GLU A 8 1.72 33.36 -11.44
C GLU A 8 0.95 32.08 -11.07
N PRO A 9 1.56 31.16 -10.30
CA PRO A 9 0.87 29.94 -9.89
C PRO A 9 -0.48 30.32 -9.28
N ILE A 10 -1.52 29.52 -9.54
CA ILE A 10 -2.77 29.63 -8.77
C ILE A 10 -2.44 29.16 -7.35
N VAL A 11 -1.85 30.06 -6.58
CA VAL A 11 -1.58 29.86 -5.16
C VAL A 11 -2.94 29.90 -4.50
N TYR A 12 -3.38 28.74 -4.03
CA TYR A 12 -4.55 28.66 -3.18
C TYR A 12 -4.26 29.40 -1.87
N ASN A 13 -4.55 30.71 -1.86
CA ASN A 13 -4.56 31.56 -0.68
C ASN A 13 -5.81 31.27 0.17
N LYS A 14 -6.03 29.99 0.52
CA LYS A 14 -6.85 29.67 1.69
C LYS A 14 -5.95 29.82 2.90
N LYS A 15 -6.47 30.52 3.93
CA LYS A 15 -5.81 30.92 5.18
C LYS A 15 -5.12 29.78 5.98
N TYR A 16 -5.21 28.53 5.51
CA TYR A 16 -4.75 27.30 6.15
C TYR A 16 -4.12 26.29 5.17
N VAL A 17 -3.84 26.69 3.93
CA VAL A 17 -3.05 25.88 2.99
C VAL A 17 -1.59 26.10 3.34
N ASN A 18 -0.83 25.03 3.61
CA ASN A 18 0.62 25.12 3.47
C ASN A 18 0.90 25.36 1.99
N THR A 19 1.10 26.62 1.61
CA THR A 19 1.26 27.07 0.22
C THR A 19 2.48 26.47 -0.47
N ASN A 20 3.34 25.77 0.26
CA ASN A 20 4.49 25.04 -0.26
C ASN A 20 4.20 23.58 -0.65
N LEU A 21 3.04 23.01 -0.27
CA LEU A 21 2.75 21.57 -0.40
C LEU A 21 1.38 21.25 -1.04
N ASN A 22 0.64 22.26 -1.49
CA ASN A 22 -0.70 22.15 -2.06
C ASN A 22 -0.87 23.16 -3.20
N GLN A 23 -0.27 22.87 -4.36
CA GLN A 23 -0.28 23.74 -5.53
C GLN A 23 -0.94 23.01 -6.70
N VAL A 24 -1.92 23.68 -7.32
CA VAL A 24 -2.38 23.32 -8.67
C VAL A 24 -1.89 24.43 -9.60
N VAL A 25 -0.97 24.10 -10.50
CA VAL A 25 -0.42 25.05 -11.48
C VAL A 25 -1.08 24.77 -12.81
N GLN A 26 -1.80 25.74 -13.34
CA GLN A 26 -2.22 25.71 -14.74
C GLN A 26 -1.11 26.32 -15.59
N HIS A 27 -0.66 25.58 -16.61
CA HIS A 27 0.33 26.06 -17.56
C HIS A 27 -0.34 26.80 -18.73
N GLU A 28 0.42 27.61 -19.48
CA GLU A 28 -0.08 28.39 -20.61
C GLU A 28 -0.67 27.52 -21.73
N ASP A 29 -0.26 26.25 -21.82
CA ASP A 29 -0.78 25.27 -22.77
C ASP A 29 -2.11 24.63 -22.33
N GLY A 30 -2.66 25.05 -21.18
CA GLY A 30 -3.91 24.54 -20.62
C GLY A 30 -3.76 23.26 -19.79
N THR A 31 -2.54 22.74 -19.60
CA THR A 31 -2.30 21.59 -18.72
C THR A 31 -2.29 21.99 -17.24
N PHE A 32 -2.57 21.02 -16.36
CA PHE A 32 -2.56 21.22 -14.91
C PHE A 32 -1.52 20.30 -14.24
N GLN A 33 -0.78 20.84 -13.28
CA GLN A 33 0.09 20.10 -12.37
C GLN A 33 -0.46 20.19 -10.94
N CYS A 34 -0.61 19.08 -10.23
CA CYS A 34 -1.23 19.03 -8.90
C CYS A 34 -0.31 18.38 -7.87
N GLN A 35 0.29 19.18 -6.99
CA GLN A 35 1.10 18.67 -5.88
C GLN A 35 0.37 18.95 -4.57
N THR A 36 -0.20 17.92 -3.92
CA THR A 36 -0.90 18.08 -2.63
C THR A 36 -0.40 17.13 -1.57
N ASP A 37 -0.33 17.59 -0.33
CA ASP A 37 -0.29 16.75 0.87
C ASP A 37 -1.53 15.84 0.89
N PHE A 38 -1.39 14.54 1.21
CA PHE A 38 -2.53 13.59 1.16
C PHE A 38 -3.61 13.88 2.21
N LEU A 39 -3.45 14.93 3.01
CA LEU A 39 -4.48 15.50 3.85
C LEU A 39 -4.92 16.87 3.32
N HIS A 40 -6.22 16.99 3.05
CA HIS A 40 -6.80 18.26 2.66
C HIS A 40 -6.82 19.22 3.87
N PRO A 41 -6.60 20.54 3.72
CA PRO A 41 -6.57 21.51 4.82
C PRO A 41 -7.77 21.46 5.79
N ASN A 42 -8.98 21.22 5.27
CA ASN A 42 -10.20 21.05 6.08
C ASN A 42 -10.21 19.77 6.96
N GLU A 43 -9.33 18.80 6.72
CA GLU A 43 -9.14 17.62 7.60
C GLU A 43 -8.15 17.91 8.74
N ILE A 44 -7.39 19.01 8.64
CA ILE A 44 -6.36 19.44 9.60
C ILE A 44 -6.88 20.58 10.51
N GLY A 45 -7.97 21.28 10.15
CA GLY A 45 -8.51 22.44 10.88
C GLY A 45 -10.02 22.42 11.14
N ASN A 46 -10.44 23.08 12.24
CA ASN A 46 -11.82 23.10 12.74
C ASN A 46 -12.63 24.31 12.19
N LYS A 47 -13.71 24.02 11.43
CA LYS A 47 -14.92 24.83 11.06
C LYS A 47 -14.96 25.81 9.87
N ASN A 48 -16.13 25.74 9.21
CA ASN A 48 -17.02 26.73 8.56
C ASN A 48 -16.48 27.69 7.48
N THR A 49 -16.81 27.41 6.22
CA THR A 49 -16.79 28.37 5.11
C THR A 49 -18.19 28.63 4.54
N SER A 50 -18.44 29.90 4.14
CA SER A 50 -19.74 30.42 3.67
C SER A 50 -20.20 29.86 2.31
N ARG A 51 -21.52 29.84 2.07
CA ARG A 51 -22.19 29.14 0.94
C ARG A 51 -22.03 29.78 -0.46
N ASN A 52 -21.74 31.07 -0.58
CA ASN A 52 -21.81 31.77 -1.88
C ASN A 52 -20.51 31.74 -2.71
N ILE A 53 -19.36 31.37 -2.12
CA ILE A 53 -18.08 31.18 -2.83
C ILE A 53 -17.99 29.77 -3.46
N LYS A 54 -18.90 28.88 -3.09
CA LYS A 54 -18.83 27.45 -3.41
C LYS A 54 -19.08 27.13 -4.90
N GLN A 55 -20.01 27.82 -5.54
CA GLN A 55 -20.49 27.46 -6.89
C GLN A 55 -19.50 27.73 -8.02
N SER A 56 -18.71 28.81 -7.98
CA SER A 56 -17.71 29.08 -9.02
C SER A 56 -16.49 28.17 -8.88
N GLU A 57 -16.08 27.88 -7.64
CA GLU A 57 -15.02 26.91 -7.36
C GLU A 57 -15.42 25.51 -7.87
N ASP A 58 -16.67 25.07 -7.65
CA ASP A 58 -17.12 23.71 -8.03
C ASP A 58 -17.07 23.46 -9.56
N MET A 59 -17.32 24.47 -10.41
CA MET A 59 -17.19 24.35 -11.88
C MET A 59 -15.73 24.22 -12.36
N GLU A 60 -14.79 24.90 -11.69
CA GLU A 60 -13.35 24.77 -11.99
C GLU A 60 -12.82 23.37 -11.62
N TRP A 61 -13.35 22.77 -10.55
CA TRP A 61 -12.97 21.40 -10.15
C TRP A 61 -13.46 20.33 -11.11
N GLU A 62 -14.69 20.46 -11.61
CA GLU A 62 -15.22 19.56 -12.63
C GLU A 62 -14.36 19.61 -13.90
N ALA A 63 -13.85 20.79 -14.28
CA ALA A 63 -12.91 20.92 -15.40
C ALA A 63 -11.56 20.25 -15.14
N ILE A 64 -10.98 20.41 -13.94
CA ILE A 64 -9.72 19.75 -13.56
C ILE A 64 -9.88 18.22 -13.53
N GLU A 65 -10.95 17.72 -12.90
CA GLU A 65 -11.29 16.30 -12.83
C GLU A 65 -11.48 15.71 -14.23
N ASN A 66 -12.22 16.40 -15.11
CA ASN A 66 -12.39 16.00 -16.50
C ASN A 66 -11.08 16.05 -17.29
N PHE A 67 -10.18 17.01 -17.04
CA PHE A 67 -8.87 17.03 -17.69
C PHE A 67 -8.05 15.81 -17.29
N TYR A 68 -7.93 15.49 -16.00
CA TYR A 68 -7.16 14.33 -15.57
C TYR A 68 -7.76 13.02 -16.06
N LEU A 69 -9.09 12.88 -16.00
CA LEU A 69 -9.76 11.63 -16.38
C LEU A 69 -9.99 11.47 -17.88
N ASN A 70 -10.15 12.52 -18.66
CA ASN A 70 -10.46 12.37 -20.09
C ASN A 70 -9.27 12.74 -20.98
N GLU A 71 -8.39 13.64 -20.52
CA GLU A 71 -7.26 14.13 -21.31
C GLU A 71 -5.92 13.52 -20.90
N LEU A 72 -5.61 13.46 -19.60
CA LEU A 72 -4.30 12.98 -19.13
C LEU A 72 -4.24 11.46 -19.00
N LEU A 73 -5.19 10.87 -18.29
CA LEU A 73 -5.24 9.42 -18.11
C LEU A 73 -5.80 8.74 -19.34
N LYS A 74 -4.98 7.89 -19.97
CA LYS A 74 -5.40 7.07 -21.10
C LYS A 74 -5.24 5.60 -20.75
N ILE A 75 -6.35 4.87 -20.76
CA ILE A 75 -6.31 3.41 -20.76
C ILE A 75 -6.02 2.97 -22.19
N VAL A 76 -4.95 2.21 -22.38
CA VAL A 76 -4.55 1.72 -23.69
C VAL A 76 -4.46 0.20 -23.62
N LYS A 77 -5.21 -0.48 -24.48
CA LYS A 77 -5.00 -1.89 -24.76
C LYS A 77 -3.89 -2.00 -25.79
N VAL A 78 -2.78 -2.62 -25.39
CA VAL A 78 -1.58 -2.78 -26.20
C VAL A 78 -1.47 -4.24 -26.59
N LYS A 79 -1.28 -4.49 -27.89
CA LYS A 79 -0.97 -5.81 -28.43
C LYS A 79 0.47 -5.84 -28.87
N THR A 80 1.23 -6.83 -28.40
CA THR A 80 2.64 -6.98 -28.76
C THR A 80 2.89 -8.20 -29.64
N ASP A 81 4.05 -8.25 -30.28
CA ASP A 81 4.59 -9.51 -30.77
C ASP A 81 5.18 -10.33 -29.59
N GLY A 82 5.57 -11.58 -29.85
CA GLY A 82 6.25 -12.42 -28.84
C GLY A 82 7.65 -11.93 -28.43
N LYS A 83 8.08 -10.76 -28.90
CA LYS A 83 9.34 -10.09 -28.54
C LYS A 83 9.09 -8.76 -27.80
N GLY A 84 7.84 -8.41 -27.53
CA GLY A 84 7.44 -7.19 -26.83
C GLY A 84 7.34 -5.93 -27.70
N ASN A 85 7.48 -6.04 -29.04
CA ASN A 85 7.25 -4.90 -29.92
C ASN A 85 5.75 -4.64 -30.07
N ILE A 86 5.34 -3.38 -29.98
CA ILE A 86 3.93 -2.98 -30.12
C ILE A 86 3.48 -3.17 -31.56
N LEU A 87 2.39 -3.92 -31.74
CA LEU A 87 1.73 -4.17 -33.01
C LEU A 87 0.49 -3.29 -33.19
N GLU A 88 -0.27 -3.08 -32.11
CA GLU A 88 -1.55 -2.36 -32.13
C GLU A 88 -1.80 -1.70 -30.77
N GLU A 89 -2.42 -0.52 -30.79
CA GLU A 89 -2.88 0.20 -29.62
C GLU A 89 -4.34 0.63 -29.80
N GLU A 90 -5.18 0.33 -28.81
CA GLU A 90 -6.57 0.73 -28.77
C GLU A 90 -6.82 1.57 -27.50
N PHE A 91 -7.37 2.78 -27.68
CA PHE A 91 -7.74 3.64 -26.57
C PHE A 91 -9.10 3.22 -26.00
N ILE A 92 -9.12 2.93 -24.70
CA ILE A 92 -10.32 2.57 -23.98
C ILE A 92 -10.81 3.81 -23.22
N PRO A 93 -12.09 4.23 -23.39
CA PRO A 93 -12.66 5.31 -22.61
C PRO A 93 -12.65 4.99 -21.11
N ASN A 94 -12.38 6.00 -20.29
CA ASN A 94 -12.36 5.88 -18.84
C ASN A 94 -13.76 5.80 -18.22
N ASP A 95 -14.82 5.52 -19.00
CA ASP A 95 -16.22 5.58 -18.58
C ASP A 95 -16.71 4.33 -17.81
N THR A 96 -17.99 4.36 -17.42
CA THR A 96 -18.59 3.45 -16.43
C THR A 96 -19.35 2.27 -17.03
N LYS A 97 -19.10 1.86 -18.26
CA LYS A 97 -19.67 0.63 -18.82
C LYS A 97 -18.54 -0.22 -19.35
N ASP A 98 -18.44 -1.45 -18.82
CA ASP A 98 -17.54 -2.55 -19.16
C ASP A 98 -17.10 -2.54 -20.63
N ALA A 99 -16.13 -1.69 -20.97
CA ALA A 99 -15.82 -1.36 -22.38
C ALA A 99 -14.84 -2.36 -22.99
N PHE A 100 -14.22 -3.21 -22.16
CA PHE A 100 -13.38 -4.29 -22.61
C PHE A 100 -13.65 -5.54 -21.78
N GLU A 101 -13.73 -6.68 -22.48
CA GLU A 101 -13.73 -8.01 -21.88
C GLU A 101 -12.37 -8.27 -21.24
N ASP A 102 -12.35 -8.82 -20.03
CA ASP A 102 -11.12 -9.07 -19.27
C ASP A 102 -10.30 -10.25 -19.83
N ASN A 103 -10.81 -10.91 -20.87
CA ASN A 103 -10.11 -11.95 -21.64
C ASN A 103 -9.09 -11.32 -22.60
N LEU A 104 -8.02 -10.76 -22.03
CA LEU A 104 -6.84 -10.37 -22.81
C LEU A 104 -6.19 -11.63 -23.40
N SER A 105 -5.88 -11.60 -24.69
CA SER A 105 -5.05 -12.65 -25.28
C SER A 105 -3.64 -12.62 -24.69
N LEU A 106 -2.87 -13.72 -24.81
CA LEU A 106 -1.53 -13.86 -24.22
C LEU A 106 -0.55 -12.72 -24.59
N ASN A 107 -0.78 -12.06 -25.73
CA ASN A 107 0.06 -10.99 -26.25
C ASN A 107 -0.60 -9.59 -26.09
N GLU A 108 -1.64 -9.49 -25.28
CA GLU A 108 -2.32 -8.23 -24.98
C GLU A 108 -2.14 -7.86 -23.51
N HIS A 109 -1.91 -6.57 -23.25
CA HIS A 109 -1.91 -6.02 -21.91
C HIS A 109 -2.57 -4.65 -21.88
N ILE A 110 -3.02 -4.24 -20.70
CA ILE A 110 -3.57 -2.91 -20.47
C ILE A 110 -2.47 -2.02 -19.90
N GLU A 111 -2.37 -0.79 -20.37
CA GLU A 111 -1.54 0.27 -19.81
C GLU A 111 -2.41 1.42 -19.30
N VAL A 112 -2.03 2.02 -18.17
CA VAL A 112 -2.58 3.31 -17.73
C VAL A 112 -1.51 4.38 -17.94
N ARG A 113 -1.62 5.10 -19.06
CA ARG A 113 -0.71 6.21 -19.40
C ARG A 113 -1.15 7.49 -18.71
N GLY A 114 -0.19 8.34 -18.33
CA GLY A 114 -0.44 9.60 -17.62
C GLY A 114 -0.73 9.44 -16.13
N LEU A 115 -0.63 8.23 -15.58
CA LEU A 115 -0.73 8.00 -14.14
C LEU A 115 0.52 8.53 -13.43
N GLY A 116 0.34 9.51 -12.55
CA GLY A 116 1.42 10.13 -11.80
C GLY A 116 0.97 10.63 -10.42
N GLN A 117 1.90 11.24 -9.68
CA GLN A 117 1.64 11.78 -8.34
C GLN A 117 0.45 12.74 -8.30
N ASP A 118 0.24 13.49 -9.37
CA ASP A 118 -0.83 14.46 -9.51
C ASP A 118 -2.21 13.79 -9.53
N PHE A 119 -2.34 12.69 -10.26
CA PHE A 119 -3.58 11.90 -10.24
C PHE A 119 -3.80 11.24 -8.88
N ILE A 120 -2.76 10.68 -8.26
CA ILE A 120 -2.87 10.09 -6.91
C ILE A 120 -3.39 11.14 -5.93
N SER A 121 -2.87 12.37 -6.02
CA SER A 121 -3.29 13.52 -5.23
C SER A 121 -4.78 13.85 -5.44
N LEU A 122 -5.23 13.96 -6.70
CA LEU A 122 -6.64 14.17 -7.05
C LEU A 122 -7.54 13.05 -6.53
N MET A 123 -7.14 11.79 -6.74
CA MET A 123 -7.87 10.61 -6.31
C MET A 123 -8.08 10.59 -4.79
N VAL A 124 -7.02 10.83 -4.03
CA VAL A 124 -7.06 10.80 -2.55
C VAL A 124 -7.87 11.98 -1.99
N ASN A 125 -7.62 13.20 -2.49
CA ASN A 125 -8.14 14.41 -1.88
C ASN A 125 -9.51 14.85 -2.36
N GLU A 126 -9.92 14.42 -3.55
CA GLU A 126 -11.20 14.82 -4.13
C GLU A 126 -12.14 13.62 -4.37
N ILE A 127 -11.68 12.56 -5.04
CA ILE A 127 -12.55 11.42 -5.39
C ILE A 127 -12.90 10.59 -4.16
N PHE A 128 -11.90 10.17 -3.37
CA PHE A 128 -12.09 9.31 -2.20
C PHE A 128 -12.42 10.05 -0.91
N ARG A 129 -12.36 11.38 -0.93
CA ARG A 129 -12.63 12.18 0.27
C ARG A 129 -14.14 12.17 0.58
N PRO A 130 -14.53 11.83 1.82
CA PRO A 130 -15.90 12.06 2.29
C PRO A 130 -16.25 13.55 2.17
N TYR A 131 -17.30 13.87 1.40
CA TYR A 131 -17.69 15.23 1.07
C TYR A 131 -16.64 16.04 0.26
N GLY A 132 -15.75 15.36 -0.48
CA GLY A 132 -14.93 15.96 -1.52
C GLY A 132 -15.78 16.60 -2.63
N ARG A 133 -15.18 17.47 -3.43
CA ARG A 133 -15.90 18.22 -4.48
C ARG A 133 -16.26 17.35 -5.67
N SER A 134 -15.48 16.29 -5.92
CA SER A 134 -15.76 15.31 -6.96
C SER A 134 -17.18 14.75 -6.83
N SER A 135 -17.89 14.75 -7.96
CA SER A 135 -19.19 14.09 -8.07
C SER A 135 -19.05 12.58 -7.94
N MET A 136 -17.91 12.03 -8.38
CA MET A 136 -17.56 10.63 -8.19
C MET A 136 -17.17 10.36 -6.74
N LYS A 137 -17.58 9.21 -6.24
CA LYS A 137 -17.24 8.70 -4.89
C LYS A 137 -16.37 7.45 -4.93
N VAL A 138 -16.09 6.97 -6.14
CA VAL A 138 -15.31 5.78 -6.50
C VAL A 138 -14.64 6.06 -7.84
N LEU A 139 -13.61 5.29 -8.22
CA LEU A 139 -13.03 5.41 -9.55
C LEU A 139 -14.01 4.90 -10.62
N PRO A 140 -13.93 5.38 -11.87
CA PRO A 140 -14.63 4.74 -12.97
C PRO A 140 -14.20 3.28 -13.16
N SER A 141 -15.15 2.41 -13.54
CA SER A 141 -14.93 0.95 -13.61
C SER A 141 -13.74 0.57 -14.49
N ASN A 142 -13.66 1.10 -15.71
CA ASN A 142 -12.55 0.77 -16.62
C ASN A 142 -11.18 1.19 -16.05
N LEU A 143 -11.12 2.36 -15.41
CA LEU A 143 -9.90 2.85 -14.76
C LEU A 143 -9.52 1.98 -13.56
N ALA A 144 -10.50 1.59 -12.74
CA ALA A 144 -10.29 0.67 -11.63
C ALA A 144 -9.70 -0.66 -12.11
N LYS A 145 -10.30 -1.27 -13.15
CA LYS A 145 -9.78 -2.51 -13.76
C LYS A 145 -8.36 -2.33 -14.29
N ALA A 146 -8.11 -1.25 -15.03
CA ALA A 146 -6.80 -0.97 -15.62
C ALA A 146 -5.70 -0.79 -14.56
N ILE A 147 -5.98 -0.07 -13.46
CA ILE A 147 -5.05 0.08 -12.33
C ILE A 147 -4.73 -1.28 -11.70
N ILE A 148 -5.74 -2.12 -11.45
CA ILE A 148 -5.53 -3.46 -10.89
C ILE A 148 -4.65 -4.30 -11.81
N LEU A 149 -4.95 -4.35 -13.11
CA LEU A 149 -4.17 -5.12 -14.08
C LEU A 149 -2.72 -4.65 -14.20
N ASN A 150 -2.47 -3.33 -14.17
CA ASN A 150 -1.13 -2.76 -14.25
C ASN A 150 -0.31 -3.07 -12.99
N ALA A 151 -0.88 -2.91 -11.81
CA ALA A 151 -0.22 -3.25 -10.55
C ALA A 151 0.05 -4.77 -10.47
N SER A 152 -0.91 -5.61 -10.84
CA SER A 152 -0.76 -7.07 -10.91
C SER A 152 0.41 -7.49 -11.79
N LYS A 153 0.61 -6.85 -12.95
CA LYS A 153 1.75 -7.13 -13.83
C LYS A 153 3.07 -6.90 -13.09
N ILE A 154 3.19 -5.78 -12.37
CA ILE A 154 4.40 -5.47 -11.59
C ILE A 154 4.60 -6.51 -10.49
N PHE A 155 3.56 -6.85 -9.71
CA PHE A 155 3.69 -7.84 -8.64
C PHE A 155 4.02 -9.24 -9.16
N LYS A 156 3.53 -9.64 -10.35
CA LYS A 156 3.87 -10.93 -10.98
C LYS A 156 5.36 -11.05 -11.29
N ASP A 157 5.98 -9.94 -11.71
CA ASP A 157 7.39 -9.89 -12.06
C ASP A 157 8.32 -9.84 -10.83
N GLU A 158 7.77 -9.60 -9.63
CA GLU A 158 8.54 -9.60 -8.38
C GLU A 158 8.72 -11.02 -7.80
N PRO A 159 9.86 -11.32 -7.15
CA PRO A 159 10.07 -12.60 -6.49
C PRO A 159 9.28 -12.69 -5.18
N ASN A 160 9.11 -13.91 -4.65
CA ASN A 160 8.51 -14.08 -3.31
C ASN A 160 9.35 -13.43 -2.21
N LEU A 161 10.67 -13.44 -2.36
CA LEU A 161 11.64 -12.83 -1.45
C LEU A 161 12.37 -11.70 -2.20
N THR A 162 12.03 -10.46 -1.87
CA THR A 162 12.70 -9.27 -2.43
C THR A 162 13.84 -8.82 -1.51
N HIS A 163 15.03 -8.59 -2.05
CA HIS A 163 16.15 -8.02 -1.29
C HIS A 163 16.22 -6.50 -1.50
N LEU A 164 16.24 -5.76 -0.39
CA LEU A 164 16.47 -4.33 -0.37
C LEU A 164 17.77 -4.03 0.38
N ASN A 165 18.53 -3.05 -0.09
CA ASN A 165 19.71 -2.57 0.60
C ASN A 165 19.68 -1.05 0.65
N ASN A 166 19.74 -0.48 1.86
CA ASN A 166 19.92 0.95 2.09
C ASN A 166 21.20 1.28 2.88
N GLU A 167 22.12 0.32 3.02
CA GLU A 167 23.43 0.55 3.59
C GLU A 167 24.21 1.56 2.76
N ASN A 168 24.92 2.47 3.43
CA ASN A 168 25.70 3.53 2.78
C ASN A 168 24.84 4.47 1.90
N THR A 169 23.55 4.57 2.18
CA THR A 169 22.63 5.52 1.54
C THR A 169 21.97 6.42 2.59
N GLU A 170 21.35 7.51 2.14
CA GLU A 170 20.49 8.35 2.99
C GLU A 170 19.03 7.88 3.00
N GLN A 171 18.71 6.79 2.30
CA GLN A 171 17.35 6.29 2.13
C GLN A 171 16.80 5.74 3.45
N THR A 172 15.57 6.13 3.79
CA THR A 172 14.82 5.51 4.88
C THR A 172 13.92 4.42 4.31
N ILE A 173 13.92 3.23 4.88
CA ILE A 173 12.90 2.20 4.62
C ILE A 173 11.91 2.23 5.78
N THR A 174 10.60 2.34 5.50
CA THR A 174 9.55 2.37 6.53
C THR A 174 8.60 1.20 6.36
N VAL A 175 8.51 0.37 7.39
CA VAL A 175 7.59 -0.76 7.48
C VAL A 175 6.31 -0.32 8.16
N ILE A 176 5.20 -0.57 7.47
CA ILE A 176 3.83 -0.36 7.92
C ILE A 176 3.20 -1.75 8.03
N GLY A 177 2.60 -2.05 9.18
CA GLY A 177 1.84 -3.29 9.36
C GLY A 177 0.40 -3.18 8.89
N ASP A 178 -0.49 -3.90 9.56
CA ASP A 178 -1.90 -3.97 9.20
C ASP A 178 -2.54 -2.56 9.24
N VAL A 179 -3.38 -2.27 8.25
CA VAL A 179 -4.14 -1.01 8.18
C VAL A 179 -5.63 -1.22 7.98
N HIS A 180 -6.07 -2.41 7.54
CA HIS A 180 -7.45 -2.88 7.56
C HIS A 180 -8.52 -1.86 7.19
N GLY A 181 -8.45 -1.31 5.97
CA GLY A 181 -9.48 -0.39 5.48
C GLY A 181 -9.57 0.95 6.22
N GLN A 182 -8.58 1.33 7.05
CA GLN A 182 -8.53 2.62 7.76
C GLN A 182 -7.87 3.72 6.92
N PHE A 183 -8.47 4.06 5.78
CA PHE A 183 -7.89 4.99 4.79
C PHE A 183 -7.45 6.33 5.36
N LYS A 184 -8.21 6.90 6.32
CA LYS A 184 -7.83 8.15 7.00
C LYS A 184 -6.48 8.03 7.71
N ASN A 185 -6.21 6.91 8.38
CA ASN A 185 -4.93 6.70 9.07
C ASN A 185 -3.79 6.50 8.07
N VAL A 186 -4.01 5.78 6.96
CA VAL A 186 -3.00 5.66 5.89
C VAL A 186 -2.60 7.02 5.32
N LYS A 187 -3.56 7.92 5.08
CA LYS A 187 -3.25 9.31 4.68
C LYS A 187 -2.41 10.03 5.75
N GLY A 188 -2.78 9.84 7.03
CA GLY A 188 -2.03 10.38 8.17
C GLY A 188 -0.58 9.88 8.23
N ILE A 189 -0.34 8.60 7.97
CA ILE A 189 1.02 8.02 7.91
C ILE A 189 1.86 8.76 6.87
N PHE A 190 1.37 8.91 5.64
CA PHE A 190 2.12 9.64 4.60
C PHE A 190 2.26 11.14 4.88
N HIS A 191 1.33 11.74 5.60
CA HIS A 191 1.42 13.13 6.02
C HIS A 191 2.50 13.34 7.09
N ILE A 192 2.53 12.47 8.10
CA ILE A 192 3.42 12.60 9.26
C ILE A 192 4.83 12.17 8.89
N PHE A 193 4.98 11.01 8.24
CA PHE A 193 6.29 10.40 8.03
C PHE A 193 6.89 10.75 6.67
N GLY A 194 6.11 11.29 5.74
CA GLY A 194 6.56 11.65 4.40
C GLY A 194 5.96 10.76 3.31
N LYS A 195 6.21 11.15 2.06
CA LYS A 195 5.70 10.43 0.89
C LYS A 195 6.74 9.45 0.35
N VAL A 196 6.24 8.45 -0.38
CA VAL A 196 7.08 7.59 -1.22
C VAL A 196 7.95 8.46 -2.14
N SER A 197 9.25 8.23 -2.12
CA SER A 197 10.20 8.92 -2.97
C SER A 197 11.46 8.09 -3.14
N LYS A 198 12.39 8.56 -3.98
CA LYS A 198 13.71 7.92 -4.11
C LYS A 198 14.50 7.87 -2.80
N ASP A 199 14.20 8.76 -1.86
CA ASP A 199 14.90 8.88 -0.57
C ASP A 199 14.09 8.20 0.57
N HIS A 200 12.87 7.72 0.28
CA HIS A 200 11.97 7.14 1.28
C HIS A 200 11.14 5.99 0.70
N ILE A 201 11.54 4.78 1.07
CA ILE A 201 10.92 3.52 0.66
C ILE A 201 9.87 3.11 1.68
N TYR A 202 8.74 2.59 1.22
CA TYR A 202 7.67 2.06 2.06
C TYR A 202 7.45 0.56 1.81
N ILE A 203 7.21 -0.18 2.90
CA ILE A 203 6.80 -1.57 2.90
C ILE A 203 5.46 -1.66 3.62
N PHE A 204 4.39 -2.07 2.92
CA PHE A 204 3.12 -2.45 3.54
C PHE A 204 3.10 -3.96 3.74
N ASN A 205 3.08 -4.40 4.99
CA ASN A 205 3.27 -5.79 5.36
C ASN A 205 1.95 -6.54 5.52
N GLY A 206 1.14 -6.55 4.46
CA GLY A 206 -0.16 -7.24 4.40
C GLY A 206 -1.30 -6.54 5.13
N ASP A 207 -2.48 -7.16 5.07
CA ASP A 207 -3.69 -6.79 5.80
C ASP A 207 -4.11 -5.33 5.61
N PHE A 208 -4.12 -4.91 4.35
CA PHE A 208 -4.55 -3.57 3.97
C PHE A 208 -6.05 -3.50 3.65
N VAL A 209 -6.71 -4.66 3.46
CA VAL A 209 -8.16 -4.77 3.29
C VAL A 209 -8.87 -5.36 4.51
N ASP A 210 -10.20 -5.47 4.40
CA ASP A 210 -11.12 -6.01 5.40
C ASP A 210 -11.25 -5.17 6.68
N ARG A 211 -12.30 -5.49 7.47
CA ARG A 211 -12.69 -4.87 8.75
C ARG A 211 -13.14 -3.42 8.62
N GLY A 212 -12.27 -2.54 8.15
CA GLY A 212 -12.57 -1.13 7.86
C GLY A 212 -13.45 -0.96 6.63
N ALA A 213 -13.96 0.25 6.44
CA ALA A 213 -14.94 0.56 5.39
C ALA A 213 -14.34 1.14 4.09
N HIS A 214 -13.02 1.32 4.06
CA HIS A 214 -12.28 1.97 2.98
C HIS A 214 -11.13 1.11 2.44
N SER A 215 -11.37 -0.19 2.33
CA SER A 215 -10.39 -1.15 1.82
C SER A 215 -10.07 -0.92 0.34
N CYS A 216 -11.09 -0.62 -0.48
CA CYS A 216 -10.89 -0.34 -1.90
C CYS A 216 -10.00 0.90 -2.12
N GLU A 217 -10.22 1.97 -1.34
CA GLU A 217 -9.46 3.21 -1.44
C GLU A 217 -7.98 3.00 -1.08
N ILE A 218 -7.69 2.20 -0.05
CA ILE A 218 -6.32 1.81 0.29
C ILE A 218 -5.71 0.98 -0.84
N ALA A 219 -6.41 -0.06 -1.33
CA ALA A 219 -5.91 -0.90 -2.40
C ALA A 219 -5.57 -0.08 -3.66
N PHE A 220 -6.44 0.83 -4.09
CA PHE A 220 -6.17 1.72 -5.22
C PHE A 220 -5.02 2.69 -4.96
N LEU A 221 -4.91 3.26 -3.75
CA LEU A 221 -3.78 4.12 -3.40
C LEU A 221 -2.46 3.34 -3.50
N LEU A 222 -2.39 2.15 -2.91
CA LEU A 222 -1.20 1.31 -2.93
C LEU A 222 -0.85 0.86 -4.35
N TYR A 223 -1.83 0.49 -5.17
CA TYR A 223 -1.61 0.07 -6.56
C TYR A 223 -1.15 1.23 -7.45
N CYS A 224 -1.74 2.42 -7.30
CA CYS A 224 -1.25 3.60 -8.01
C CYS A 224 0.17 3.99 -7.58
N LEU A 225 0.47 3.96 -6.27
CA LEU A 225 1.82 4.20 -5.78
C LEU A 225 2.80 3.15 -6.32
N LYS A 226 2.39 1.88 -6.44
CA LYS A 226 3.23 0.83 -7.02
C LYS A 226 3.52 1.07 -8.50
N ILE A 227 2.53 1.51 -9.27
CA ILE A 227 2.73 1.82 -10.70
C ILE A 227 3.65 3.04 -10.87
N VAL A 228 3.48 4.08 -10.05
CA VAL A 228 4.25 5.33 -10.16
C VAL A 228 5.66 5.20 -9.56
N TYR A 229 5.81 4.44 -8.47
CA TYR A 229 7.05 4.29 -7.72
C TYR A 229 7.44 2.81 -7.51
N PRO A 230 7.57 2.00 -8.59
CA PRO A 230 7.70 0.55 -8.47
C PRO A 230 8.92 0.08 -7.67
N LYS A 231 9.95 0.92 -7.57
CA LYS A 231 11.21 0.66 -6.83
C LYS A 231 11.20 1.15 -5.38
N TYR A 232 10.17 1.90 -4.97
CA TYR A 232 10.15 2.62 -3.69
C TYR A 232 8.92 2.31 -2.83
N ILE A 233 7.98 1.50 -3.33
CA ILE A 233 6.91 0.92 -2.51
C ILE A 233 6.79 -0.57 -2.77
N PHE A 234 6.73 -1.32 -1.68
CA PHE A 234 6.63 -2.78 -1.67
C PHE A 234 5.45 -3.19 -0.80
N ILE A 235 4.79 -4.28 -1.19
CA ILE A 235 3.57 -4.76 -0.53
C ILE A 235 3.71 -6.27 -0.40
N ASN A 236 3.83 -6.76 0.83
CA ASN A 236 3.72 -8.18 1.10
C ASN A 236 2.24 -8.57 1.15
N ARG A 237 1.94 -9.81 0.81
CA ARG A 237 0.63 -10.42 1.01
C ARG A 237 0.40 -10.63 2.51
N GLY A 238 -0.76 -10.22 3.00
CA GLY A 238 -1.28 -10.62 4.30
C GLY A 238 -2.29 -11.76 4.18
N ASN A 239 -2.77 -12.27 5.32
CA ASN A 239 -3.74 -13.35 5.28
C ASN A 239 -5.12 -12.84 4.83
N HIS A 240 -5.43 -11.55 5.02
CA HIS A 240 -6.67 -10.93 4.56
C HIS A 240 -6.74 -10.71 3.05
N GLU A 241 -5.61 -10.71 2.34
CA GLU A 241 -5.56 -10.73 0.88
C GLU A 241 -5.78 -12.15 0.32
N SER A 242 -6.90 -12.76 0.73
CA SER A 242 -7.38 -14.10 0.33
C SER A 242 -8.90 -14.12 0.14
N LEU A 243 -9.40 -15.10 -0.62
CA LEU A 243 -10.83 -15.21 -0.94
C LEU A 243 -11.68 -15.47 0.29
N ILE A 244 -11.20 -16.32 1.19
CA ILE A 244 -11.94 -16.71 2.40
C ILE A 244 -12.03 -15.50 3.33
N MET A 245 -10.91 -14.82 3.58
CA MET A 245 -10.91 -13.66 4.49
C MET A 245 -11.75 -12.52 3.92
N SER A 246 -11.53 -12.14 2.66
CA SER A 246 -12.27 -11.05 2.01
C SER A 246 -13.79 -11.28 1.98
N THR A 247 -14.22 -12.54 1.86
CA THR A 247 -15.64 -12.92 1.90
C THR A 247 -16.24 -12.74 3.29
N VAL A 248 -15.51 -13.10 4.33
CA VAL A 248 -15.99 -13.09 5.72
C VAL A 248 -15.88 -11.71 6.36
N TYR A 249 -14.77 -10.99 6.12
CA TYR A 249 -14.38 -9.81 6.90
C TYR A 249 -14.65 -8.47 6.21
N GLY A 250 -15.24 -8.48 5.01
CA GLY A 250 -16.02 -7.36 4.48
C GLY A 250 -15.56 -6.81 3.13
N PHE A 251 -14.34 -7.11 2.68
CA PHE A 251 -13.80 -6.58 1.43
C PHE A 251 -14.65 -6.96 0.22
N LYS A 252 -15.10 -8.22 0.12
CA LYS A 252 -15.99 -8.66 -0.96
C LYS A 252 -17.27 -7.82 -1.00
N ARG A 253 -17.90 -7.62 0.16
CA ARG A 253 -19.12 -6.80 0.27
C ARG A 253 -18.84 -5.34 -0.10
N GLU A 254 -17.68 -4.81 0.30
CA GLU A 254 -17.28 -3.45 -0.05
C GLU A 254 -17.07 -3.27 -1.56
N ALA A 255 -16.30 -4.15 -2.18
CA ALA A 255 -16.00 -4.12 -3.61
C ALA A 255 -17.27 -4.27 -4.46
N LEU A 256 -18.16 -5.21 -4.12
CA LEU A 256 -19.45 -5.38 -4.81
C LEU A 256 -20.40 -4.19 -4.64
N ARG A 257 -20.34 -3.49 -3.50
CA ARG A 257 -21.17 -2.31 -3.24
C ARG A 257 -20.64 -1.07 -3.98
N LYS A 258 -19.32 -0.91 -4.07
CA LYS A 258 -18.66 0.25 -4.68
C LYS A 258 -18.49 0.10 -6.19
N TYR A 259 -18.33 -1.14 -6.66
CA TYR A 259 -18.03 -1.50 -8.03
C TYR A 259 -18.93 -2.66 -8.49
N ASN A 260 -18.36 -3.76 -8.98
CA ASN A 260 -19.06 -4.93 -9.48
C ASN A 260 -18.26 -6.22 -9.20
N VAL A 261 -18.81 -7.36 -9.61
CA VAL A 261 -18.18 -8.69 -9.41
C VAL A 261 -16.82 -8.79 -10.10
N THR A 262 -16.72 -8.26 -11.31
CA THR A 262 -15.48 -8.26 -12.10
C THR A 262 -14.34 -7.54 -11.39
N VAL A 263 -14.58 -6.36 -10.83
CA VAL A 263 -13.55 -5.63 -10.07
C VAL A 263 -13.13 -6.41 -8.82
N PHE A 264 -14.07 -7.08 -8.15
CA PHE A 264 -13.74 -7.93 -7.01
C PHE A 264 -12.87 -9.13 -7.43
N GLU A 265 -13.23 -9.82 -8.52
CA GLU A 265 -12.46 -10.95 -9.05
C GLU A 265 -11.04 -10.51 -9.46
N LEU A 266 -10.89 -9.36 -10.13
CA LEU A 266 -9.58 -8.79 -10.44
C LEU A 266 -8.74 -8.48 -9.20
N PHE A 267 -9.37 -7.99 -8.11
CA PHE A 267 -8.67 -7.83 -6.84
C PHE A 267 -8.22 -9.17 -6.24
N GLN A 268 -9.03 -10.23 -6.37
CA GLN A 268 -8.61 -11.56 -5.89
C GLN A 268 -7.41 -12.07 -6.68
N ASP A 269 -7.44 -11.93 -8.01
CA ASP A 269 -6.32 -12.31 -8.87
C ASP A 269 -5.07 -11.47 -8.56
N SER A 270 -5.23 -10.17 -8.28
CA SER A 270 -4.10 -9.31 -7.92
C SER A 270 -3.50 -9.65 -6.57
N PHE A 271 -4.31 -10.07 -5.60
CA PHE A 271 -3.83 -10.55 -4.30
C PHE A 271 -2.95 -11.79 -4.43
N GLN A 272 -3.26 -12.69 -5.36
CA GLN A 272 -2.42 -13.86 -5.65
C GLN A 272 -1.07 -13.50 -6.29
N CYS A 273 -0.91 -12.27 -6.78
CA CYS A 273 0.35 -11.80 -7.34
C CYS A 273 1.30 -11.20 -6.29
N LEU A 274 0.80 -10.83 -5.10
CA LEU A 274 1.57 -10.11 -4.08
C LEU A 274 2.75 -10.94 -3.54
N PRO A 275 3.98 -10.40 -3.51
CA PRO A 275 5.13 -11.02 -2.85
C PRO A 275 4.88 -11.42 -1.40
N LEU A 276 5.69 -12.32 -0.87
CA LEU A 276 5.47 -12.89 0.47
C LEU A 276 6.38 -12.27 1.52
N THR A 277 7.63 -12.01 1.15
CA THR A 277 8.67 -11.56 2.09
C THR A 277 9.61 -10.54 1.46
N ILE A 278 10.23 -9.76 2.35
CA ILE A 278 11.30 -8.82 1.99
C ILE A 278 12.45 -9.03 2.97
N CYS A 279 13.68 -9.11 2.46
CA CYS A 279 14.89 -9.06 3.28
C CYS A 279 15.57 -7.71 3.11
N VAL A 280 15.83 -7.01 4.21
CA VAL A 280 16.50 -5.69 4.21
C VAL A 280 17.90 -5.84 4.79
N ASN A 281 18.90 -5.36 4.04
CA ASN A 281 20.32 -5.35 4.39
C ASN A 281 20.88 -6.72 4.81
N ASP A 282 20.27 -7.81 4.32
CA ASP A 282 20.58 -9.19 4.74
C ASP A 282 20.50 -9.42 6.27
N ASP A 283 19.79 -8.54 6.99
CA ASP A 283 19.70 -8.49 8.44
C ASP A 283 18.26 -8.72 8.93
N TYR A 284 17.27 -8.19 8.19
CA TYR A 284 15.88 -8.15 8.63
C TYR A 284 14.99 -8.87 7.63
N LEU A 285 14.39 -9.99 8.04
CA LEU A 285 13.37 -10.66 7.24
C LEU A 285 11.98 -10.17 7.65
N ILE A 286 11.20 -9.76 6.67
CA ILE A 286 9.88 -9.16 6.83
C ILE A 286 8.82 -10.05 6.19
N MET A 287 7.85 -10.52 6.97
CA MET A 287 6.66 -11.24 6.49
C MET A 287 5.42 -10.81 7.29
N HIS A 288 4.22 -11.04 6.77
CA HIS A 288 3.00 -10.64 7.47
C HIS A 288 2.78 -11.43 8.78
N GLY A 289 2.71 -12.75 8.66
CA GLY A 289 2.47 -13.69 9.76
C GLY A 289 3.74 -13.99 10.54
N GLY A 290 4.39 -15.13 10.29
CA GLY A 290 5.55 -15.49 11.08
C GLY A 290 6.39 -16.63 10.51
N LEU A 291 7.08 -17.33 11.40
CA LEU A 291 8.01 -18.39 11.03
C LEU A 291 7.31 -19.74 10.83
N MET A 292 7.96 -20.54 10.01
CA MET A 292 7.65 -21.94 9.76
C MET A 292 8.10 -22.84 10.91
N SER A 293 7.54 -24.05 10.97
CA SER A 293 7.80 -24.99 12.07
C SER A 293 9.23 -25.53 12.11
N ASN A 294 9.90 -25.62 10.95
CA ASN A 294 11.29 -26.02 10.84
C ASN A 294 12.21 -24.78 10.84
N PRO A 295 12.97 -24.51 11.92
CA PRO A 295 13.85 -23.34 11.98
C PRO A 295 15.06 -23.44 11.04
N GLU A 296 15.37 -24.61 10.47
CA GLU A 296 16.45 -24.78 9.50
C GLU A 296 15.96 -24.63 8.04
N THR A 297 14.82 -23.97 7.83
CA THR A 297 14.30 -23.66 6.50
C THR A 297 15.16 -22.55 5.86
N PRO A 298 15.84 -22.80 4.72
CA PRO A 298 16.59 -21.77 4.01
C PRO A 298 15.67 -20.70 3.42
N LEU A 299 16.18 -19.46 3.29
CA LEU A 299 15.43 -18.39 2.62
C LEU A 299 15.11 -18.72 1.16
N GLU A 300 15.95 -19.53 0.51
CA GLU A 300 15.77 -19.97 -0.86
C GLU A 300 14.48 -20.79 -1.05
N ASP A 301 14.01 -21.52 -0.03
CA ASP A 301 12.76 -22.27 -0.10
C ASP A 301 11.55 -21.33 -0.27
N ILE A 302 11.65 -20.06 0.17
CA ILE A 302 10.62 -19.05 -0.02
C ILE A 302 10.50 -18.66 -1.51
N LEU A 303 11.61 -18.63 -2.24
CA LEU A 303 11.62 -18.30 -3.68
C LEU A 303 10.85 -19.32 -4.51
N GLU A 304 10.84 -20.58 -4.09
CA GLU A 304 10.21 -21.70 -4.80
C GLU A 304 8.70 -21.83 -4.57
N ILE A 305 8.12 -21.03 -3.66
CA ILE A 305 6.68 -21.05 -3.40
C ILE A 305 5.90 -20.61 -4.65
N ASN A 306 4.97 -21.43 -5.12
CA ASN A 306 3.98 -20.96 -6.09
C ASN A 306 2.92 -20.10 -5.39
N ARG A 307 3.16 -18.79 -5.30
CA ARG A 307 2.26 -17.84 -4.60
C ARG A 307 0.99 -17.50 -5.37
N PHE A 308 0.92 -17.83 -6.66
CA PHE A 308 -0.19 -17.50 -7.58
C PHE A 308 -1.40 -18.41 -7.37
N SER A 309 -1.79 -18.56 -6.11
CA SER A 309 -2.91 -19.38 -5.65
C SER A 309 -3.43 -18.84 -4.32
N GLU A 310 -4.53 -19.41 -3.84
CA GLU A 310 -4.87 -19.27 -2.42
C GLU A 310 -3.88 -20.07 -1.56
N PRO A 311 -3.52 -19.59 -0.36
CA PRO A 311 -2.69 -20.35 0.55
C PRO A 311 -3.45 -21.58 1.04
N GLU A 312 -2.75 -22.72 1.13
CA GLU A 312 -3.27 -23.90 1.80
C GLU A 312 -3.39 -23.66 3.32
N ASN A 313 -3.98 -24.58 4.08
CA ASN A 313 -4.08 -24.46 5.54
C ASN A 313 -2.83 -24.96 6.29
N VAL A 314 -1.76 -25.31 5.56
CA VAL A 314 -0.49 -25.84 6.07
C VAL A 314 0.67 -25.45 5.16
N GLY A 315 1.90 -25.61 5.66
CA GLY A 315 3.11 -25.48 4.87
C GLY A 315 3.67 -24.06 4.84
N LEU A 316 4.84 -23.90 4.21
CA LEU A 316 5.61 -22.65 4.26
C LEU A 316 4.81 -21.42 3.80
N PHE A 317 4.04 -21.54 2.73
CA PHE A 317 3.20 -20.44 2.24
C PHE A 317 2.15 -20.01 3.28
N HIS A 318 1.46 -20.96 3.90
CA HIS A 318 0.53 -20.67 4.98
C HIS A 318 1.22 -20.02 6.18
N ASP A 319 2.36 -20.59 6.61
CA ASP A 319 3.05 -20.18 7.83
C ASP A 319 3.51 -18.71 7.75
N LEU A 320 4.04 -18.29 6.60
CA LEU A 320 4.44 -16.90 6.35
C LEU A 320 3.29 -15.87 6.51
N LEU A 321 2.04 -16.32 6.39
CA LEU A 321 0.85 -15.47 6.48
C LEU A 321 0.10 -15.58 7.81
N TRP A 322 0.23 -16.70 8.54
CA TRP A 322 -0.70 -17.05 9.62
C TRP A 322 -0.10 -17.36 10.99
N THR A 323 1.18 -17.73 11.07
CA THR A 323 1.73 -18.17 12.37
C THR A 323 2.04 -16.98 13.27
N ASP A 324 1.86 -17.17 14.58
CA ASP A 324 2.11 -16.15 15.59
C ASP A 324 3.24 -16.53 16.54
N PRO A 325 4.04 -15.56 17.02
CA PRO A 325 4.96 -15.79 18.12
C PRO A 325 4.24 -16.14 19.42
N THR A 326 4.91 -16.82 20.35
CA THR A 326 4.37 -17.07 21.69
C THR A 326 5.44 -17.03 22.75
N ASP A 327 5.11 -16.43 23.90
CA ASP A 327 5.95 -16.44 25.11
C ASP A 327 5.56 -17.57 26.08
N GLU A 328 4.57 -18.40 25.73
CA GLU A 328 4.08 -19.50 26.58
C GLU A 328 5.04 -20.71 26.58
N THR A 329 5.86 -20.84 25.54
CA THR A 329 6.85 -21.91 25.36
C THR A 329 7.99 -21.41 24.49
N ASP A 330 9.21 -21.94 24.70
CA ASP A 330 10.35 -21.61 23.83
C ASP A 330 10.26 -22.32 22.47
N GLU A 331 9.54 -23.44 22.37
CA GLU A 331 9.41 -24.26 21.15
C GLU A 331 8.07 -23.98 20.42
N LEU A 332 7.55 -24.93 19.64
CA LEU A 332 6.23 -24.80 19.02
C LEU A 332 5.10 -24.96 20.04
N GLY A 333 4.04 -24.16 19.88
CA GLY A 333 2.82 -24.18 20.68
C GLY A 333 1.56 -24.25 19.81
N PRO A 334 0.39 -24.45 20.43
CA PRO A 334 -0.88 -24.36 19.72
C PRO A 334 -1.14 -22.92 19.25
N SER A 335 -1.73 -22.76 18.07
CA SER A 335 -2.19 -21.45 17.59
C SER A 335 -3.44 -20.99 18.35
N LYS A 336 -3.44 -19.71 18.77
CA LYS A 336 -4.61 -19.07 19.39
C LYS A 336 -5.76 -18.88 18.39
N ARG A 337 -5.48 -18.99 17.09
CA ARG A 337 -6.44 -18.83 15.99
C ARG A 337 -7.13 -20.14 15.61
N GLY A 338 -6.66 -21.28 16.13
CA GLY A 338 -7.16 -22.61 15.77
C GLY A 338 -6.71 -23.10 14.38
N LEU A 339 -5.80 -22.37 13.72
CA LEU A 339 -5.16 -22.71 12.45
C LEU A 339 -3.65 -22.55 12.58
N GLY A 340 -2.89 -23.54 12.10
CA GLY A 340 -1.43 -23.58 12.23
C GLY A 340 -0.94 -23.81 13.65
N PHE A 341 0.18 -23.18 13.99
CA PHE A 341 0.85 -23.26 15.29
C PHE A 341 1.32 -21.86 15.71
N SER A 342 1.72 -21.74 16.97
CA SER A 342 2.53 -20.62 17.45
C SER A 342 3.99 -21.06 17.59
N PHE A 343 4.93 -20.14 17.41
CA PHE A 343 6.36 -20.42 17.49
C PHE A 343 7.01 -19.63 18.61
N GLY A 344 7.76 -20.31 19.47
CA GLY A 344 8.48 -19.69 20.56
C GLY A 344 9.85 -19.14 20.16
N LYS A 345 10.53 -18.59 21.16
CA LYS A 345 11.84 -17.97 21.03
C LYS A 345 12.90 -18.89 20.42
N SER A 346 12.96 -20.16 20.81
CA SER A 346 13.94 -21.15 20.30
C SER A 346 13.87 -21.29 18.78
N ILE A 347 12.65 -21.28 18.23
CA ILE A 347 12.43 -21.34 16.77
C ILE A 347 12.98 -20.09 16.10
N THR A 348 12.72 -18.91 16.68
CA THR A 348 13.20 -17.63 16.15
C THR A 348 14.72 -17.56 16.18
N THR A 349 15.35 -17.87 17.32
CA THR A 349 16.81 -17.83 17.47
C THR A 349 17.49 -18.77 16.47
N LYS A 350 17.05 -20.03 16.37
CA LYS A 350 17.63 -21.02 15.46
C LYS A 350 17.48 -20.58 14.00
N PHE A 351 16.32 -20.05 13.60
CA PHE A 351 16.08 -19.59 12.24
C PHE A 351 16.98 -18.40 11.86
N LEU A 352 17.12 -17.44 12.76
CA LEU A 352 17.99 -16.28 12.56
C LEU A 352 19.47 -16.70 12.47
N GLU A 353 19.92 -17.59 13.34
CA GLU A 353 21.29 -18.13 13.30
C GLU A 353 21.57 -18.91 12.01
N PHE A 354 20.64 -19.77 11.59
CA PHE A 354 20.77 -20.57 10.38
C PHE A 354 20.87 -19.70 9.12
N ASN A 355 20.01 -18.69 9.01
CA ASN A 355 19.95 -17.79 7.85
C ASN A 355 20.85 -16.55 7.99
N LYS A 356 21.61 -16.42 9.10
CA LYS A 356 22.50 -15.28 9.40
C LYS A 356 21.80 -13.91 9.43
N LEU A 357 20.56 -13.90 9.91
CA LEU A 357 19.75 -12.69 10.07
C LEU A 357 19.87 -12.14 11.50
N LYS A 358 19.55 -10.87 11.70
CA LYS A 358 19.48 -10.24 13.02
C LYS A 358 18.10 -10.35 13.65
N LYS A 359 17.04 -10.02 12.91
CA LYS A 359 15.67 -9.95 13.46
C LYS A 359 14.61 -10.32 12.43
N ILE A 360 13.47 -10.78 12.95
CA ILE A 360 12.21 -10.91 12.20
C ILE A 360 11.37 -9.66 12.44
N ILE A 361 10.79 -9.11 11.38
CA ILE A 361 9.79 -8.04 11.46
C ILE A 361 8.48 -8.59 10.89
N ARG A 362 7.41 -8.53 11.68
CA ARG A 362 6.08 -9.01 11.28
C ARG A 362 4.96 -8.07 11.67
N SER A 363 3.72 -8.43 11.32
CA SER A 363 2.52 -7.62 11.60
C SER A 363 1.41 -8.47 12.21
N HIS A 364 0.24 -8.65 11.59
CA HIS A 364 -0.79 -9.69 11.84
C HIS A 364 -1.44 -9.79 13.25
N GLU A 365 -0.84 -9.19 14.28
CA GLU A 365 -1.32 -9.17 15.66
C GLU A 365 -1.39 -7.73 16.15
N LEU A 366 -2.54 -7.36 16.69
CA LEU A 366 -2.72 -6.09 17.35
C LEU A 366 -1.79 -5.99 18.56
N LYS A 367 -1.05 -4.88 18.64
CA LYS A 367 -0.28 -4.48 19.83
C LYS A 367 -0.84 -3.19 20.39
N GLU A 368 -0.98 -3.12 21.71
CA GLU A 368 -1.61 -1.96 22.39
C GLU A 368 -0.90 -0.64 22.05
N ASN A 369 0.43 -0.66 21.97
CA ASN A 369 1.25 0.50 21.60
C ASN A 369 1.59 0.56 20.11
N GLY A 370 0.95 -0.27 19.28
CA GLY A 370 1.22 -0.38 17.84
C GLY A 370 2.50 -1.15 17.49
N ILE A 371 3.45 -1.30 18.42
CA ILE A 371 4.68 -2.07 18.23
C ILE A 371 5.00 -2.91 19.47
N ASP A 372 5.66 -4.04 19.28
CA ASP A 372 6.13 -4.93 20.34
C ASP A 372 7.44 -5.63 19.94
N TYR A 373 8.31 -5.87 20.92
CA TYR A 373 9.59 -6.56 20.76
C TYR A 373 9.57 -7.81 21.64
N SER A 374 9.51 -8.98 21.02
CA SER A 374 9.42 -10.27 21.70
C SER A 374 10.61 -11.17 21.36
N HIS A 375 10.65 -12.37 21.97
CA HIS A 375 11.72 -13.35 21.77
C HIS A 375 13.12 -12.74 21.97
N ASP A 376 13.35 -12.12 23.13
CA ASP A 376 14.56 -11.35 23.44
C ASP A 376 14.89 -10.27 22.39
N LYS A 377 13.86 -9.55 21.93
CA LYS A 377 13.95 -8.48 20.91
C LYS A 377 14.38 -8.97 19.53
N GLN A 378 14.49 -10.28 19.30
CA GLN A 378 14.79 -10.85 17.99
C GLN A 378 13.60 -10.81 17.03
N LEU A 379 12.39 -10.58 17.55
CA LEU A 379 11.17 -10.44 16.76
C LEU A 379 10.47 -9.13 17.08
N ILE A 380 10.07 -8.41 16.04
CA ILE A 380 9.35 -7.14 16.12
C ILE A 380 7.98 -7.31 15.47
N THR A 381 6.91 -6.98 16.19
CA THR A 381 5.56 -6.87 15.61
C THR A 381 5.21 -5.41 15.42
N VAL A 382 4.91 -4.99 14.19
CA VAL A 382 4.44 -3.63 13.84
C VAL A 382 2.99 -3.72 13.38
N PHE A 383 2.12 -2.90 13.98
CA PHE A 383 0.69 -2.83 13.69
C PHE A 383 0.27 -1.37 13.50
N SER A 384 -0.33 -1.04 12.36
CA SER A 384 -0.50 0.35 11.90
C SER A 384 -1.97 0.79 11.82
N ALA A 385 -2.89 0.04 12.41
CA ALA A 385 -4.32 0.37 12.52
C ALA A 385 -4.66 0.87 13.94
N PRO A 386 -4.53 2.19 14.23
CA PRO A 386 -4.87 2.75 15.54
C PRO A 386 -6.37 2.67 15.80
N ASN A 387 -6.75 2.56 17.08
CA ASN A 387 -8.11 2.32 17.55
C ASN A 387 -8.85 1.29 16.68
N TYR A 388 -8.21 0.12 16.52
CA TYR A 388 -8.63 -0.91 15.60
C TYR A 388 -10.11 -1.27 15.80
N CYS A 389 -10.81 -1.47 14.68
CA CYS A 389 -12.26 -1.71 14.63
C CYS A 389 -13.13 -0.64 15.36
N GLY A 390 -12.56 0.51 15.74
CA GLY A 390 -13.22 1.62 16.41
C GLY A 390 -13.37 1.49 17.93
N PHE A 391 -12.87 0.41 18.55
CA PHE A 391 -13.10 0.15 19.98
C PHE A 391 -11.88 -0.40 20.75
N HIS A 392 -10.80 -0.81 20.08
CA HIS A 392 -9.64 -1.38 20.79
C HIS A 392 -8.79 -0.33 21.54
N GLY A 393 -8.84 0.94 21.14
CA GLY A 393 -8.08 2.02 21.80
C GLY A 393 -6.55 1.93 21.67
N ASN A 394 -6.03 0.98 20.88
CA ASN A 394 -4.60 0.82 20.63
C ASN A 394 -4.03 1.99 19.82
N LYS A 395 -2.72 2.21 19.93
CA LYS A 395 -1.96 3.06 18.99
C LYS A 395 -1.64 2.29 17.71
N GLY A 396 -1.33 3.02 16.64
CA GLY A 396 -0.63 2.50 15.48
C GLY A 396 0.86 2.82 15.59
N ALA A 397 1.70 2.05 14.91
CA ALA A 397 3.13 2.34 14.78
C ALA A 397 3.64 2.15 13.36
N VAL A 398 4.79 2.75 13.06
CA VAL A 398 5.63 2.45 11.91
C VAL A 398 7.05 2.15 12.40
N LEU A 399 7.80 1.33 11.65
CA LEU A 399 9.19 1.03 11.93
C LEU A 399 10.08 1.53 10.79
N HIS A 400 11.03 2.38 11.11
CA HIS A 400 12.05 2.91 10.22
C HIS A 400 13.33 2.08 10.33
N ILE A 401 13.84 1.62 9.18
CA ILE A 401 15.15 1.01 9.02
C ILE A 401 16.03 2.04 8.32
N LYS A 402 16.94 2.65 9.09
CA LYS A 402 17.91 3.62 8.59
C LYS A 402 19.27 3.40 9.28
N PRO A 403 20.25 2.81 8.56
CA PRO A 403 21.54 2.45 9.14
C PRO A 403 22.21 3.60 9.92
N GLY A 404 22.58 3.34 11.17
CA GLY A 404 23.24 4.30 12.08
C GLY A 404 22.41 5.53 12.49
N LYS A 405 21.09 5.52 12.22
CA LYS A 405 20.15 6.59 12.60
C LYS A 405 18.98 6.08 13.44
N GLY A 406 19.09 4.88 13.99
CA GLY A 406 18.15 4.31 14.92
C GLY A 406 18.21 4.95 16.30
N GLU A 407 17.30 4.50 17.18
CA GLU A 407 17.21 4.97 18.56
C GLU A 407 17.21 3.77 19.51
N ILE A 408 18.33 3.57 20.21
CA ILE A 408 18.43 2.55 21.26
C ILE A 408 17.64 3.00 22.48
N ASN A 409 16.74 2.14 22.95
CA ASN A 409 15.95 2.37 24.15
C ASN A 409 15.64 1.05 24.86
N ILE A 410 14.71 1.08 25.83
CA ILE A 410 14.35 -0.12 26.60
C ILE A 410 13.78 -1.24 25.70
N LEU A 411 13.07 -0.89 24.63
CA LEU A 411 12.49 -1.82 23.66
C LEU A 411 13.49 -2.16 22.54
N ASN A 412 14.03 -1.15 21.86
CA ASN A 412 14.92 -1.34 20.71
C ASN A 412 16.40 -1.43 21.10
N ASP A 413 17.07 -2.48 20.67
CA ASP A 413 18.50 -2.76 20.87
C ASP A 413 19.33 -2.66 19.58
N ASP A 414 18.75 -2.17 18.47
CA ASP A 414 19.42 -2.05 17.18
C ASP A 414 19.57 -0.58 16.73
N GLU A 415 20.80 -0.16 16.45
CA GLU A 415 21.15 1.23 16.08
C GLU A 415 20.71 1.62 14.67
N ASN A 416 20.15 0.68 13.89
CA ASN A 416 19.58 0.93 12.57
C ASN A 416 18.06 1.09 12.61
N LEU A 417 17.43 0.80 13.74
CA LEU A 417 15.98 0.78 13.88
C LEU A 417 15.48 1.96 14.71
N HIS A 418 14.39 2.58 14.28
CA HIS A 418 13.64 3.57 15.03
C HIS A 418 12.16 3.37 14.75
N PHE A 419 11.29 3.52 15.74
CA PHE A 419 9.85 3.39 15.53
C PHE A 419 9.13 4.63 16.04
N GLU A 420 8.04 4.96 15.38
CA GLU A 420 7.16 6.07 15.76
C GLU A 420 5.74 5.56 15.95
N THR A 421 5.02 6.12 16.92
CA THR A 421 3.63 5.73 17.22
C THR A 421 2.67 6.88 16.96
N PHE A 422 1.44 6.57 16.54
CA PHE A 422 0.41 7.54 16.22
C PHE A 422 -0.98 7.04 16.66
N ILE A 423 -1.95 7.97 16.74
CA ILE A 423 -3.32 7.74 17.22
C ILE A 423 -4.32 8.12 16.13
#